data_AF-A0A9N9PPQ7-F1
#
_entry.id   AF-A0A9N9PPQ7-F1
#
_cell.length_a   1.000
_cell.length_b   1.000
_cell.length_c   1.000
_cell.angle_alpha   90.00
_cell.angle_beta   90.00
_cell.angle_gamma   90.00
#
_symmetry.space_group_name_H-M   'P 1'
#
loop_
_entity.id
_entity.type
_entity.pdbx_description
1 polymer ?
#
loop_
_entity_poly.entity_id
_entity_poly.type
_entity_poly.pdbx_seq_one_letter_code
_entity_poly.pdbx_strand_id
1 'polypeptide(L)'
;MEPPYMSTNYLLKEFWEKLLGSRWFTRAWCSHEMRLGQKQDFIIPCAPAVGQYQRTALVFSSQFLWYLCALGTEIPSTSLKQKKVREMIFDKFDLSTEVERVRRIRQNKPAEADPLPNYVAQIGHIMDLGAGGNPTLPKDLRECDARCDKISIVLNSVGNGLNLRRDEEALRMYSSDHECYRQLLTIAIAAGDPSALCCTGRALEIGTRKSWLCKPTTGVSGQSTSMPLLLLEGISLDNSPSSSWIQLPGFFLENQQSPSEDCLTAAVFMTLQCQHLGMGVSPEGSHRRLGAGPGYRYWRYHVDKGDAEFSQFTRTVSAVLHCGLKWMLKTAKLCGFPQGFLEEWKIDATKYFYEGFDIQELKTVKWSSSDVGRHGVESVLRFSIWLMSWGVLAPEVETPTGDIWMPTIYSSEAGGHIIAYVTTAVSHGTGKKIEMRDSELFLPKCLLADGYGSLSRGWILKPKGFGASAELGKDLSLDDLQISPREDRIMERKTRLFGDTSLVASHGYGRATSQIRIHWPE
;
A
#
# COMPACT_ATOMS: atom_id res chain seq x y z
N MET A 1 25.29 -23.14 -22.89
CA MET A 1 24.84 -22.87 -21.51
C MET A 1 24.54 -24.21 -20.89
N GLU A 2 25.15 -24.50 -19.74
CA GLU A 2 24.81 -25.71 -18.97
C GLU A 2 23.37 -25.57 -18.43
N PRO A 3 22.57 -26.65 -18.43
CA PRO A 3 21.23 -26.62 -17.85
C PRO A 3 21.29 -26.34 -16.34
N PRO A 4 20.27 -25.65 -15.76
CA PRO A 4 20.16 -25.47 -14.32
C PRO A 4 20.38 -26.76 -13.52
N TYR A 5 21.04 -26.69 -12.37
CA TYR A 5 21.41 -27.89 -11.59
C TYR A 5 20.19 -28.72 -11.18
N MET A 6 19.12 -28.06 -10.74
CA MET A 6 17.88 -28.76 -10.39
C MET A 6 17.16 -29.36 -11.63
N SER A 7 17.44 -28.87 -12.84
CA SER A 7 16.89 -29.47 -14.07
C SER A 7 17.60 -30.78 -14.44
N THR A 8 18.86 -30.95 -14.06
CA THR A 8 19.61 -32.20 -14.25
C THR A 8 19.40 -33.19 -13.10
N ASN A 9 18.94 -32.72 -11.93
CA ASN A 9 18.70 -33.55 -10.74
C ASN A 9 17.20 -33.67 -10.42
N TYR A 10 16.51 -34.58 -11.11
CA TYR A 10 15.05 -34.76 -11.03
C TYR A 10 14.52 -35.00 -9.61
N LEU A 11 15.18 -35.85 -8.81
CA LEU A 11 14.75 -36.16 -7.44
C LEU A 11 14.77 -34.91 -6.55
N LEU A 12 15.79 -34.07 -6.71
CA LEU A 12 15.89 -32.83 -5.96
C LEU A 12 14.80 -31.84 -6.37
N LYS A 13 14.50 -31.76 -7.67
CA LYS A 13 13.40 -30.93 -8.18
C LYS A 13 12.05 -31.38 -7.65
N GLU A 14 11.72 -32.67 -7.69
CA GLU A 14 10.47 -33.22 -7.13
C GLU A 14 10.36 -32.96 -5.63
N PHE A 15 11.44 -33.19 -4.89
CA PHE A 15 11.49 -32.87 -3.46
C PHE A 15 11.17 -31.40 -3.21
N TRP A 16 11.80 -30.51 -3.97
CA TRP A 16 11.58 -29.07 -3.87
C TRP A 16 10.14 -28.66 -4.23
N GLU A 17 9.58 -29.17 -5.32
CA GLU A 17 8.20 -28.89 -5.73
C GLU A 17 7.18 -29.39 -4.69
N LYS A 18 7.42 -30.57 -4.11
CA LYS A 18 6.60 -31.14 -3.03
C LYS A 18 6.68 -30.29 -1.77
N LEU A 19 7.88 -29.83 -1.41
CA LEU A 19 8.09 -28.91 -0.29
C LEU A 19 7.30 -27.62 -0.51
N LEU A 20 7.47 -26.94 -1.66
CA LEU A 20 6.75 -25.71 -1.99
C LEU A 20 5.22 -25.90 -2.09
N GLY A 21 4.76 -27.12 -2.38
CA GLY A 21 3.34 -27.49 -2.39
C GLY A 21 2.71 -27.66 -1.00
N SER A 22 3.54 -27.82 0.04
CA SER A 22 3.09 -28.12 1.41
C SER A 22 2.16 -27.05 1.97
N ARG A 23 1.17 -27.49 2.77
CA ARG A 23 0.28 -26.60 3.54
C ARG A 23 1.01 -25.92 4.71
N TRP A 24 2.19 -26.40 5.08
CA TRP A 24 2.99 -25.86 6.17
C TRP A 24 3.32 -24.37 5.96
N PHE A 25 3.65 -23.99 4.72
CA PHE A 25 3.94 -22.60 4.37
C PHE A 25 2.71 -21.70 4.23
N THR A 26 1.50 -22.27 4.27
CA THR A 26 0.25 -21.49 4.21
C THR A 26 -0.42 -21.32 5.57
N ARG A 27 0.19 -21.84 6.65
CA ARG A 27 -0.35 -21.78 8.02
C ARG A 27 0.41 -20.76 8.86
N ALA A 28 -0.33 -19.97 9.64
CA ALA A 28 0.22 -18.89 10.46
C ALA A 28 1.21 -19.43 11.52
N TRP A 29 0.79 -20.46 12.27
CA TRP A 29 1.62 -21.06 13.32
C TRP A 29 2.92 -21.64 12.77
N CYS A 30 2.82 -22.38 11.68
CA CYS A 30 3.96 -22.98 10.99
C CYS A 30 4.94 -21.93 10.45
N SER A 31 4.41 -20.86 9.85
CA SER A 31 5.19 -19.69 9.42
C SER A 31 5.90 -19.03 10.60
N HIS A 32 5.26 -18.94 11.76
CA HIS A 32 5.85 -18.42 12.98
C HIS A 32 6.94 -19.34 13.55
N GLU A 33 6.68 -20.64 13.66
CA GLU A 33 7.67 -21.64 14.08
C GLU A 33 8.91 -21.63 13.20
N MET A 34 8.77 -21.54 11.87
CA MET A 34 9.92 -21.45 10.96
C MET A 34 10.78 -20.20 11.21
N ARG A 35 10.14 -19.09 11.60
CA ARG A 35 10.84 -17.83 11.93
C ARG A 35 11.63 -17.97 13.23
N LEU A 36 11.04 -18.60 14.25
CA LEU A 36 11.72 -18.86 15.52
C LEU A 36 12.80 -19.95 15.39
N GLY A 37 12.56 -20.93 14.53
CA GLY A 37 13.40 -22.09 14.26
C GLY A 37 14.47 -21.87 13.20
N GLN A 38 14.85 -20.62 12.89
CA GLN A 38 15.89 -20.31 11.90
C GLN A 38 17.24 -21.00 12.17
N LYS A 39 17.50 -21.44 13.41
CA LYS A 39 18.73 -22.14 13.82
C LYS A 39 18.49 -23.59 14.22
N GLN A 40 17.30 -24.12 13.97
CA GLN A 40 16.92 -25.48 14.34
C GLN A 40 16.98 -26.41 13.14
N ASP A 41 17.12 -27.70 13.44
CA ASP A 41 16.99 -28.77 12.45
C ASP A 41 15.51 -29.11 12.25
N PHE A 42 15.10 -29.15 10.98
CA PHE A 42 13.77 -29.57 10.58
C PHE A 42 13.73 -31.08 10.43
N ILE A 43 12.81 -31.72 11.15
CA ILE A 43 12.66 -33.17 11.17
C ILE A 43 11.33 -33.52 10.50
N ILE A 44 11.40 -34.22 9.36
CA ILE A 44 10.22 -34.72 8.66
C ILE A 44 10.16 -36.25 8.83
N PRO A 45 9.15 -36.80 9.50
CA PRO A 45 8.98 -38.24 9.56
C PRO A 45 8.68 -38.79 8.17
N CYS A 46 9.41 -39.82 7.77
CA CYS A 46 9.15 -40.53 6.52
C CYS A 46 8.04 -41.56 6.72
N ALA A 47 7.28 -41.83 5.66
CA ALA A 47 6.34 -42.94 5.68
C ALA A 47 7.13 -44.24 5.92
N PRO A 48 6.69 -45.13 6.83
CA PRO A 48 7.35 -46.40 7.02
C PRO A 48 7.28 -47.19 5.72
N ALA A 49 8.41 -47.74 5.27
CA ALA A 49 8.40 -48.67 4.16
C ALA A 49 7.57 -49.90 4.55
N VAL A 50 6.84 -50.48 3.59
CA VAL A 50 6.05 -51.70 3.83
C VAL A 50 6.96 -52.77 4.42
N GLY A 51 6.65 -53.22 5.65
CA GLY A 51 7.43 -54.23 6.37
C GLY A 51 8.56 -53.71 7.27
N GLN A 52 8.78 -52.39 7.38
CA GLN A 52 9.74 -51.81 8.32
C GLN A 52 9.04 -51.26 9.57
N TYR A 53 9.48 -51.72 10.76
CA TYR A 53 9.06 -51.17 12.06
C TYR A 53 9.81 -49.89 12.45
N GLN A 54 10.95 -49.61 11.82
CA GLN A 54 11.75 -48.43 12.12
C GLN A 54 11.21 -47.21 11.38
N ARG A 55 10.85 -46.17 12.14
CA ARG A 55 10.47 -44.87 11.59
C ARG A 55 11.75 -44.13 11.20
N THR A 56 11.97 -43.93 9.91
CA THR A 56 13.02 -43.04 9.42
C THR A 56 12.53 -41.59 9.42
N ALA A 57 13.46 -40.65 9.58
CA ALA A 57 13.17 -39.23 9.48
C ALA A 57 14.20 -38.54 8.59
N LEU A 58 13.75 -37.63 7.76
CA LEU A 58 14.61 -36.70 7.03
C LEU A 58 14.91 -35.52 7.95
N VAL A 59 16.20 -35.23 8.13
CA VAL A 59 16.66 -34.09 8.93
C VAL A 59 17.40 -33.13 8.02
N PHE A 60 17.04 -31.85 8.03
CA PHE A 60 17.77 -30.82 7.31
C PHE A 60 17.77 -29.50 8.07
N SER A 61 18.83 -28.73 7.90
CA SER A 61 18.97 -27.40 8.50
C SER A 61 18.21 -26.34 7.71
N SER A 62 17.97 -25.19 8.33
CA SER A 62 17.51 -23.97 7.65
C SER A 62 18.42 -23.54 6.50
N GLN A 63 19.73 -23.75 6.62
CA GLN A 63 20.70 -23.43 5.58
C GLN A 63 20.44 -24.25 4.31
N PHE A 64 20.11 -25.54 4.47
CA PHE A 64 19.74 -26.39 3.35
C PHE A 64 18.50 -25.85 2.63
N LEU A 65 17.46 -25.41 3.36
CA LEU A 65 16.27 -24.80 2.75
C LEU A 65 16.60 -23.52 1.97
N TRP A 66 17.48 -22.67 2.51
CA TRP A 66 17.92 -21.47 1.81
C TRP A 66 18.67 -21.81 0.52
N TYR A 67 19.59 -22.78 0.55
CA TYR A 67 20.28 -23.24 -0.66
C TYR A 67 19.33 -23.81 -1.71
N LEU A 68 18.31 -24.58 -1.29
CA LEU A 68 17.27 -25.04 -2.21
C LEU A 68 16.46 -23.89 -2.80
N CYS A 69 16.19 -22.84 -2.01
CA CYS A 69 15.60 -21.61 -2.52
C CYS A 69 16.45 -20.94 -3.58
N ALA A 70 17.76 -20.78 -3.32
CA ALA A 70 18.72 -20.17 -4.23
C ALA A 70 18.82 -20.95 -5.55
N LEU A 71 19.05 -22.27 -5.48
CA LEU A 71 19.04 -23.15 -6.66
C LEU A 71 17.68 -23.15 -7.37
N GLY A 72 16.60 -23.08 -6.61
CA GLY A 72 15.24 -23.03 -7.13
C GLY A 72 14.97 -21.80 -7.98
N THR A 73 15.71 -20.69 -7.81
CA THR A 73 15.56 -19.48 -8.64
C THR A 73 15.85 -19.74 -10.13
N GLU A 74 16.68 -20.72 -10.45
CA GLU A 74 16.99 -21.14 -11.81
C GLU A 74 15.80 -21.85 -12.48
N ILE A 75 14.84 -22.35 -11.70
CA ILE A 75 13.63 -23.01 -12.19
C ILE A 75 12.42 -22.07 -12.05
N PRO A 76 11.75 -21.72 -13.17
CA PRO A 76 10.48 -21.01 -13.14
C PRO A 76 9.46 -21.73 -12.25
N SER A 77 8.84 -21.00 -11.30
CA SER A 77 7.80 -21.59 -10.45
C SER A 77 6.59 -21.99 -11.29
N THR A 78 6.06 -23.20 -11.10
CA THR A 78 4.91 -23.70 -11.87
C THR A 78 3.59 -23.07 -11.41
N SER A 79 3.55 -22.50 -10.19
CA SER A 79 2.38 -21.79 -9.67
C SER A 79 2.74 -20.53 -8.87
N LEU A 80 1.79 -19.59 -8.80
CA LEU A 80 1.91 -18.39 -7.95
C LEU A 80 2.08 -18.75 -6.47
N LYS A 81 1.42 -19.82 -6.01
CA LYS A 81 1.57 -20.33 -4.65
C LYS A 81 3.03 -20.71 -4.37
N GLN A 82 3.63 -21.51 -5.25
CA GLN A 82 5.03 -21.92 -5.09
C GLN A 82 5.99 -20.73 -5.11
N LYS A 83 5.74 -19.73 -5.97
CA LYS A 83 6.52 -18.49 -5.99
C LYS A 83 6.45 -17.76 -4.64
N LYS A 84 5.25 -17.55 -4.10
CA LYS A 84 5.04 -16.91 -2.79
C LYS A 84 5.72 -17.68 -1.65
N VAL A 85 5.63 -19.01 -1.67
CA VAL A 85 6.29 -19.86 -0.67
C VAL A 85 7.81 -19.75 -0.77
N ARG A 86 8.36 -19.76 -1.99
CA ARG A 86 9.80 -19.57 -2.22
C ARG A 86 10.27 -18.22 -1.68
N GLU A 87 9.56 -17.14 -2.00
CA GLU A 87 9.85 -15.79 -1.48
C GLU A 87 9.82 -15.76 0.06
N MET A 88 8.82 -16.42 0.67
CA MET A 88 8.71 -16.55 2.13
C MET A 88 9.89 -17.31 2.75
N ILE A 89 10.32 -18.42 2.14
CA ILE A 89 11.47 -19.20 2.64
C ILE A 89 12.75 -18.36 2.52
N PHE A 90 12.91 -17.64 1.40
CA PHE A 90 14.06 -16.75 1.19
C PHE A 90 14.15 -15.66 2.26
N ASP A 91 13.02 -15.01 2.55
CA ASP A 91 12.89 -13.97 3.58
C ASP A 91 13.14 -14.51 4.99
N LYS A 92 12.57 -15.68 5.32
CA LYS A 92 12.69 -16.27 6.66
C LYS A 92 14.05 -16.86 6.96
N PHE A 93 14.76 -17.39 5.98
CA PHE A 93 16.03 -18.07 6.19
C PHE A 93 17.20 -17.30 5.61
N ASP A 94 17.08 -15.97 5.52
CA ASP A 94 18.07 -15.12 4.89
C ASP A 94 19.47 -15.25 5.51
N LEU A 95 20.28 -16.10 4.87
CA LEU A 95 21.68 -16.35 5.24
C LEU A 95 22.53 -15.09 5.04
N SER A 96 22.12 -14.15 4.20
CA SER A 96 22.90 -12.94 3.95
C SER A 96 22.95 -12.03 5.18
N THR A 97 21.83 -11.91 5.90
CA THR A 97 21.76 -11.20 7.19
C THR A 97 22.68 -11.84 8.23
N GLU A 98 22.73 -13.17 8.31
CA GLU A 98 23.61 -13.88 9.24
C GLU A 98 25.10 -13.73 8.87
N VAL A 99 25.43 -13.83 7.58
CA VAL A 99 26.81 -13.61 7.08
C VAL A 99 27.26 -12.18 7.40
N GLU A 100 26.40 -11.18 7.19
CA GLU A 100 26.72 -9.80 7.47
C GLU A 100 26.85 -9.56 8.99
N ARG A 101 26.00 -10.18 9.80
CA ARG A 101 26.13 -10.18 11.27
C ARG A 101 27.48 -10.72 11.72
N VAL A 102 27.89 -11.89 11.22
CA VAL A 102 29.20 -12.50 11.51
C VAL A 102 30.35 -11.60 11.04
N ARG A 103 30.22 -11.01 9.85
CA ARG A 103 31.21 -10.08 9.30
C ARG A 103 31.38 -8.85 10.21
N ARG A 104 30.30 -8.28 10.72
CA ARG A 104 30.32 -7.13 11.65
C ARG A 104 30.98 -7.49 12.98
N ILE A 105 30.64 -8.64 13.56
CA ILE A 105 31.28 -9.16 14.78
C ILE A 105 32.80 -9.28 14.57
N ARG A 106 33.23 -9.86 13.43
CA ARG A 106 34.66 -9.95 13.08
C ARG A 106 35.32 -8.59 12.89
N GLN A 107 34.55 -7.58 12.49
CA GLN A 107 35.03 -6.21 12.29
C GLN A 107 34.92 -5.33 13.54
N ASN A 108 34.48 -5.86 14.69
CA ASN A 108 34.16 -5.09 15.91
C ASN A 108 33.25 -3.89 15.66
N LYS A 109 32.36 -3.99 14.66
CA LYS A 109 31.34 -2.95 14.44
C LYS A 109 30.22 -3.12 15.47
N PRO A 110 29.75 -2.04 16.10
CA PRO A 110 28.59 -2.12 16.99
C PRO A 110 27.41 -2.75 16.23
N ALA A 111 26.61 -3.53 16.94
CA ALA A 111 25.34 -4.01 16.40
C ALA A 111 24.52 -2.77 16.01
N GLU A 112 24.04 -2.71 14.77
CA GLU A 112 22.98 -1.76 14.45
C GLU A 112 21.79 -2.08 15.34
N ALA A 113 21.14 -1.05 15.86
CA ALA A 113 19.87 -1.24 16.54
C ALA A 113 18.94 -2.02 15.62
N ASP A 114 18.31 -3.07 16.14
CA ASP A 114 17.36 -3.85 15.36
C ASP A 114 16.30 -2.89 14.81
N PRO A 115 15.99 -2.97 13.51
CA PRO A 115 14.98 -2.10 12.92
C PRO A 115 13.69 -2.29 13.70
N LEU A 116 13.02 -1.17 14.01
CA LEU A 116 11.74 -1.18 14.71
C LEU A 116 10.77 -2.14 14.00
N PRO A 117 9.99 -2.94 14.75
CA PRO A 117 9.07 -3.90 14.18
C PRO A 117 8.02 -3.16 13.33
N ASN A 118 7.90 -3.54 12.05
CA ASN A 118 6.86 -3.04 11.16
C ASN A 118 5.55 -3.78 11.46
N TYR A 119 4.73 -3.22 12.35
CA TYR A 119 3.49 -3.85 12.80
C TYR A 119 2.56 -4.11 11.62
N VAL A 120 2.32 -3.09 10.78
CA VAL A 120 1.34 -3.20 9.69
C VAL A 120 1.71 -4.27 8.67
N ALA A 121 2.99 -4.40 8.31
CA ALA A 121 3.44 -5.45 7.42
C ALA A 121 3.23 -6.84 8.02
N GLN A 122 3.55 -7.01 9.32
CA GLN A 122 3.35 -8.28 10.02
C GLN A 122 1.86 -8.62 10.17
N ILE A 123 1.02 -7.62 10.48
CA ILE A 123 -0.44 -7.75 10.56
C ILE A 123 -0.99 -8.24 9.23
N GLY A 124 -0.67 -7.55 8.12
CA GLY A 124 -1.12 -7.95 6.79
C GLY A 124 -0.69 -9.36 6.43
N HIS A 125 0.60 -9.67 6.60
CA HIS A 125 1.16 -10.97 6.27
C HIS A 125 0.51 -12.13 7.06
N ILE A 126 0.43 -12.01 8.39
CA ILE A 126 -0.05 -13.11 9.25
C ILE A 126 -1.57 -13.29 9.11
N MET A 127 -2.33 -12.20 8.95
CA MET A 127 -3.78 -12.29 8.78
C MET A 127 -4.18 -13.00 7.48
N ASP A 128 -3.35 -12.91 6.43
CA ASP A 128 -3.54 -13.62 5.16
C ASP A 128 -3.20 -15.12 5.23
N LEU A 129 -2.55 -15.59 6.31
CA LEU A 129 -2.25 -17.02 6.51
C LEU A 129 -3.45 -17.78 7.09
N GLY A 130 -3.49 -19.08 6.88
CA GLY A 130 -4.50 -19.95 7.48
C GLY A 130 -4.23 -20.24 8.96
N ALA A 131 -5.27 -20.28 9.79
CA ALA A 131 -5.24 -20.75 11.17
C ALA A 131 -6.38 -21.74 11.40
N GLY A 132 -6.19 -22.70 12.31
CA GLY A 132 -7.12 -23.84 12.49
C GLY A 132 -8.01 -23.75 13.72
N GLY A 133 -7.55 -23.05 14.77
CA GLY A 133 -8.20 -23.04 16.09
C GLY A 133 -8.27 -24.43 16.73
N ASN A 134 -8.82 -24.48 17.95
CA ASN A 134 -8.98 -25.70 18.70
C ASN A 134 -10.08 -26.61 18.09
N PRO A 135 -9.74 -27.84 17.64
CA PRO A 135 -10.70 -28.75 17.02
C PRO A 135 -11.79 -29.25 17.98
N THR A 136 -11.63 -29.11 19.30
CA THR A 136 -12.66 -29.51 20.26
C THR A 136 -13.76 -28.46 20.42
N LEU A 137 -13.54 -27.23 19.94
CA LEU A 137 -14.55 -26.17 20.00
C LEU A 137 -15.60 -26.32 18.89
N PRO A 138 -16.84 -25.84 19.11
CA PRO A 138 -17.82 -25.61 18.05
C PRO A 138 -17.25 -24.78 16.91
N LYS A 139 -17.79 -24.94 15.71
CA LYS A 139 -17.24 -24.31 14.49
C LYS A 139 -17.05 -22.79 14.65
N ASP A 140 -18.06 -22.08 15.15
CA ASP A 140 -18.01 -20.61 15.27
C ASP A 140 -16.95 -20.16 16.29
N LEU A 141 -16.85 -20.85 17.43
CA LEU A 141 -15.83 -20.57 18.44
C LEU A 141 -14.43 -20.99 17.98
N ARG A 142 -14.32 -22.03 17.16
CA ARG A 142 -13.04 -22.46 16.55
C ARG A 142 -12.52 -21.42 15.57
N GLU A 143 -13.38 -20.79 14.78
CA GLU A 143 -12.99 -19.69 13.91
C GLU A 143 -12.52 -18.48 14.72
N CYS A 144 -13.20 -18.16 15.83
CA CYS A 144 -12.75 -17.12 16.76
C CYS A 144 -11.38 -17.44 17.38
N ASP A 145 -11.18 -18.68 17.84
CA ASP A 145 -9.89 -19.15 18.38
C ASP A 145 -8.78 -19.12 17.32
N ALA A 146 -9.08 -19.48 16.07
CA ALA A 146 -8.15 -19.37 14.96
C ALA A 146 -7.71 -17.91 14.70
N ARG A 147 -8.61 -16.94 14.87
CA ARG A 147 -8.25 -15.51 14.79
C ARG A 147 -7.46 -15.03 16.01
N CYS A 148 -7.80 -15.53 17.20
CA CYS A 148 -7.05 -15.29 18.43
C CYS A 148 -5.59 -15.79 18.31
N ASP A 149 -5.38 -16.95 17.69
CA ASP A 149 -4.04 -17.46 17.34
C ASP A 149 -3.29 -16.47 16.44
N LYS A 150 -3.93 -15.97 15.37
CA LYS A 150 -3.29 -15.00 14.45
C LYS A 150 -2.86 -13.74 15.18
N ILE A 151 -3.71 -13.18 16.03
CA ILE A 151 -3.39 -11.98 16.83
C ILE A 151 -2.21 -12.27 17.76
N SER A 152 -2.23 -13.40 18.47
CA SER A 152 -1.14 -13.81 19.33
C SER A 152 0.16 -13.96 18.55
N ILE A 153 0.12 -14.56 17.35
CA ILE A 153 1.29 -14.69 16.48
C ILE A 153 1.81 -13.32 16.04
N VAL A 154 0.93 -12.38 15.67
CA VAL A 154 1.34 -11.00 15.33
C VAL A 154 2.05 -10.36 16.51
N LEU A 155 1.46 -10.38 17.70
CA LEU A 155 2.00 -9.75 18.90
C LEU A 155 3.34 -10.36 19.32
N ASN A 156 3.49 -11.69 19.23
CA ASN A 156 4.78 -12.35 19.48
C ASN A 156 5.81 -12.01 18.39
N SER A 157 5.38 -11.91 17.13
CA SER A 157 6.26 -11.59 16.00
C SER A 157 6.82 -10.16 16.03
N VAL A 158 6.14 -9.24 16.71
CA VAL A 158 6.59 -7.86 16.93
C VAL A 158 7.25 -7.66 18.30
N GLY A 159 7.45 -8.73 19.08
CA GLY A 159 8.18 -8.69 20.35
C GLY A 159 7.36 -8.36 21.60
N ASN A 160 6.03 -8.33 21.52
CA ASN A 160 5.18 -7.98 22.67
C ASN A 160 4.91 -9.15 23.63
N GLY A 161 5.15 -10.41 23.20
CA GLY A 161 5.13 -11.57 24.10
C GLY A 161 3.76 -11.90 24.74
N LEU A 162 2.65 -11.48 24.12
CA LEU A 162 1.31 -11.61 24.71
C LEU A 162 0.64 -12.93 24.33
N ASN A 163 -0.03 -13.55 25.32
CA ASN A 163 -0.95 -14.67 25.12
C ASN A 163 -2.36 -14.23 25.54
N LEU A 164 -3.31 -14.34 24.62
CA LEU A 164 -4.68 -13.91 24.85
C LEU A 164 -5.47 -14.97 25.63
N ARG A 165 -6.44 -14.50 26.42
CA ARG A 165 -7.39 -15.39 27.11
C ARG A 165 -8.28 -16.12 26.09
N ARG A 166 -8.61 -17.37 26.39
CA ARG A 166 -9.35 -18.29 25.48
C ARG A 166 -10.66 -18.82 26.08
N ASP A 167 -11.22 -18.14 27.07
CA ASP A 167 -12.60 -18.43 27.48
C ASP A 167 -13.60 -18.01 26.38
N GLU A 168 -14.80 -18.59 26.40
CA GLU A 168 -15.78 -18.40 25.31
C GLU A 168 -16.19 -16.93 25.12
N GLU A 169 -16.31 -16.17 26.20
CA GLU A 169 -16.67 -14.74 26.15
C GLU A 169 -15.55 -13.94 25.50
N ALA A 170 -14.30 -14.19 25.89
CA ALA A 170 -13.14 -13.54 25.30
C ALA A 170 -12.98 -13.87 23.80
N LEU A 171 -13.24 -15.12 23.40
CA LEU A 171 -13.16 -15.54 21.99
C LEU A 171 -14.15 -14.78 21.11
N ARG A 172 -15.36 -14.50 21.59
CA ARG A 172 -16.40 -13.80 20.81
C ARG A 172 -16.00 -12.38 20.41
N MET A 173 -15.04 -11.76 21.10
CA MET A 173 -14.45 -10.49 20.68
C MET A 173 -13.73 -10.58 19.33
N TYR A 174 -13.33 -11.79 18.92
CA TYR A 174 -12.62 -12.06 17.66
C TYR A 174 -13.53 -12.73 16.64
N SER A 175 -14.80 -12.32 16.60
CA SER A 175 -15.81 -12.88 15.70
C SER A 175 -15.58 -12.54 14.22
N SER A 176 -14.79 -11.51 13.90
CA SER A 176 -14.48 -11.12 12.52
C SER A 176 -13.03 -10.69 12.32
N ASP A 177 -12.53 -10.83 11.09
CA ASP A 177 -11.19 -10.35 10.73
C ASP A 177 -11.07 -8.82 10.86
N HIS A 178 -12.15 -8.09 10.60
CA HIS A 178 -12.20 -6.62 10.73
C HIS A 178 -11.94 -6.19 12.16
N GLU A 179 -12.53 -6.88 13.13
CA GLU A 179 -12.32 -6.61 14.55
C GLU A 179 -10.88 -6.92 14.97
N CYS A 180 -10.30 -8.01 14.47
CA CYS A 180 -8.88 -8.33 14.68
C CYS A 180 -7.95 -7.27 14.10
N TYR A 181 -8.19 -6.82 12.86
CA TYR A 181 -7.43 -5.72 12.25
C TYR A 181 -7.54 -4.43 13.06
N ARG A 182 -8.74 -4.09 13.53
CA ARG A 182 -8.97 -2.88 14.33
C ARG A 182 -8.11 -2.87 15.58
N GLN A 183 -8.13 -3.96 16.36
CA GLN A 183 -7.35 -4.07 17.58
C GLN A 183 -5.85 -4.02 17.29
N LEU A 184 -5.38 -4.80 16.31
CA LEU A 184 -3.96 -4.84 15.94
C LEU A 184 -3.44 -3.50 15.40
N LEU A 185 -4.23 -2.79 14.58
CA LEU A 185 -3.86 -1.47 14.07
C LEU A 185 -3.89 -0.40 15.16
N THR A 186 -4.78 -0.51 16.14
CA THR A 186 -4.79 0.37 17.30
C THR A 186 -3.54 0.15 18.16
N ILE A 187 -3.13 -1.11 18.36
CA ILE A 187 -1.88 -1.45 19.03
C ILE A 187 -0.68 -0.91 18.23
N ALA A 188 -0.69 -1.02 16.90
CA ALA A 188 0.36 -0.47 16.05
C ALA A 188 0.50 1.06 16.23
N ILE A 189 -0.62 1.79 16.27
CA ILE A 189 -0.62 3.24 16.57
C ILE A 189 -0.03 3.47 17.96
N ALA A 190 -0.49 2.75 18.99
CA ALA A 190 0.02 2.89 20.36
C ALA A 190 1.53 2.57 20.47
N ALA A 191 2.04 1.66 19.64
CA ALA A 191 3.46 1.33 19.53
C ALA A 191 4.27 2.35 18.72
N GLY A 192 3.61 3.40 18.19
CA GLY A 192 4.26 4.43 17.40
C GLY A 192 4.50 4.03 15.94
N ASP A 193 3.77 3.05 15.38
CA ASP A 193 3.84 2.69 13.96
C ASP A 193 2.87 3.58 13.14
N PRO A 194 3.39 4.57 12.38
CA PRO A 194 2.57 5.48 11.57
C PRO A 194 1.89 4.79 10.39
N SER A 195 2.39 3.62 9.97
CA SER A 195 1.85 2.87 8.82
C SER A 195 0.39 2.49 9.03
N ALA A 196 -0.05 2.37 10.28
CA ALA A 196 -1.42 2.04 10.64
C ALA A 196 -2.40 3.15 10.21
N LEU A 197 -1.97 4.42 10.26
CA LEU A 197 -2.74 5.56 9.76
C LEU A 197 -2.74 5.63 8.22
N CYS A 198 -1.74 5.03 7.57
CA CYS A 198 -1.53 5.06 6.12
C CYS A 198 -2.15 3.90 5.34
N CYS A 199 -2.83 2.97 6.03
CA CYS A 199 -3.48 1.84 5.37
C CYS A 199 -4.55 2.31 4.37
N THR A 200 -4.53 1.72 3.17
CA THR A 200 -5.35 2.12 2.01
C THR A 200 -6.30 1.03 1.52
N GLY A 201 -6.44 -0.08 2.25
CA GLY A 201 -7.41 -1.11 1.88
C GLY A 201 -8.86 -0.67 2.13
N ARG A 202 -9.79 -1.62 2.06
CA ARG A 202 -11.18 -1.39 2.46
C ARG A 202 -11.24 -0.91 3.91
N ALA A 203 -12.11 0.07 4.18
CA ALA A 203 -12.45 0.48 5.54
C ALA A 203 -12.88 -0.74 6.36
N LEU A 204 -12.50 -0.81 7.63
CA LEU A 204 -12.89 -1.94 8.47
C LEU A 204 -14.38 -1.87 8.81
N GLU A 205 -15.10 -2.98 8.71
CA GLU A 205 -16.53 -3.05 8.98
C GLU A 205 -16.77 -3.62 10.36
N ILE A 206 -17.39 -2.83 11.23
CA ILE A 206 -17.63 -3.18 12.64
C ILE A 206 -19.13 -3.04 12.87
N GLY A 207 -19.82 -4.19 12.83
CA GLY A 207 -21.28 -4.22 12.78
C GLY A 207 -21.78 -3.59 11.47
N THR A 208 -22.59 -2.55 11.57
CA THR A 208 -23.12 -1.81 10.41
C THR A 208 -22.28 -0.60 10.02
N ARG A 209 -21.23 -0.27 10.79
CA ARG A 209 -20.47 0.96 10.62
C ARG A 209 -19.12 0.71 9.95
N LYS A 210 -18.60 1.73 9.28
CA LYS A 210 -17.28 1.69 8.64
C LYS A 210 -16.28 2.48 9.47
N SER A 211 -15.15 1.86 9.79
CA SER A 211 -14.09 2.45 10.57
C SER A 211 -13.26 3.44 9.76
N TRP A 212 -12.64 4.39 10.46
CA TRP A 212 -11.60 5.24 9.91
C TRP A 212 -10.27 4.47 9.66
N LEU A 213 -10.13 3.30 10.26
CA LEU A 213 -9.05 2.35 9.97
C LEU A 213 -9.36 1.55 8.70
N CYS A 214 -8.32 1.26 7.94
CA CYS A 214 -8.43 0.47 6.70
C CYS A 214 -7.59 -0.79 6.81
N LYS A 215 -8.00 -1.85 6.10
CA LYS A 215 -7.20 -3.07 5.97
C LYS A 215 -5.81 -2.74 5.37
N PRO A 216 -4.71 -3.34 5.88
CA PRO A 216 -3.41 -3.23 5.23
C PRO A 216 -3.45 -3.78 3.80
N THR A 217 -2.89 -3.06 2.84
CA THR A 217 -2.67 -3.57 1.48
C THR A 217 -1.28 -4.19 1.39
N THR A 218 -1.18 -5.37 0.78
CA THR A 218 0.04 -6.21 0.71
C THR A 218 1.23 -5.60 -0.08
N GLY A 219 1.12 -4.35 -0.55
CA GLY A 219 2.16 -3.61 -1.28
C GLY A 219 3.02 -2.66 -0.44
N VAL A 220 2.82 -2.56 0.88
CA VAL A 220 3.66 -1.71 1.76
C VAL A 220 4.99 -2.39 2.13
N SER A 221 5.27 -3.57 1.56
CA SER A 221 6.49 -4.36 1.80
C SER A 221 7.78 -3.79 1.18
N GLY A 222 7.74 -2.57 0.63
CA GLY A 222 8.91 -1.88 0.11
C GLY A 222 9.80 -1.37 1.23
N GLN A 223 10.77 -2.20 1.66
CA GLN A 223 12.08 -1.82 2.18
C GLN A 223 12.11 -0.49 2.93
N SER A 224 11.69 -0.48 4.20
CA SER A 224 11.93 0.69 5.03
C SER A 224 13.06 0.40 6.01
N THR A 225 14.17 1.09 5.77
CA THR A 225 14.99 1.72 6.81
C THR A 225 14.14 2.14 8.01
N SER A 226 14.65 2.01 9.23
CA SER A 226 13.93 2.33 10.47
C SER A 226 13.14 3.64 10.31
N MET A 227 11.82 3.53 10.20
CA MET A 227 10.96 4.70 10.19
C MET A 227 11.07 5.40 11.54
N PRO A 228 11.03 6.73 11.60
CA PRO A 228 10.94 7.40 12.88
C PRO A 228 9.68 6.91 13.60
N LEU A 229 9.74 6.85 14.93
CA LEU A 229 8.57 6.54 15.74
C LEU A 229 7.57 7.68 15.66
N LEU A 230 6.30 7.33 15.51
CA LEU A 230 5.18 8.26 15.60
C LEU A 230 5.12 8.84 17.02
N LEU A 231 5.32 10.14 17.14
CA LEU A 231 5.03 10.85 18.40
C LEU A 231 3.51 10.89 18.60
N LEU A 232 3.06 10.32 19.73
CA LEU A 232 1.63 10.28 20.08
C LEU A 232 1.11 11.59 20.67
N GLU A 233 1.96 12.60 20.81
CA GLU A 233 1.57 13.90 21.33
C GLU A 233 0.51 14.55 20.43
N GLY A 234 -0.63 14.92 21.03
CA GLY A 234 -1.76 15.51 20.33
C GLY A 234 -2.64 14.51 19.57
N ILE A 235 -2.31 13.21 19.58
CA ILE A 235 -3.18 12.15 19.09
C ILE A 235 -4.10 11.71 20.23
N SER A 236 -5.41 11.66 19.98
CA SER A 236 -6.36 11.08 20.94
C SER A 236 -7.31 10.14 20.22
N LEU A 237 -7.58 9.00 20.85
CA LEU A 237 -8.46 7.97 20.32
C LEU A 237 -9.73 7.89 21.17
N ASP A 238 -10.82 7.45 20.56
CA ASP A 238 -12.01 7.07 21.30
C ASP A 238 -11.70 5.85 22.18
N ASN A 239 -11.83 6.05 23.51
CA ASN A 239 -11.63 5.02 24.53
C ASN A 239 -12.77 4.01 24.59
N SER A 240 -13.86 4.21 23.86
CA SER A 240 -14.93 3.22 23.78
C SER A 240 -14.45 1.95 23.06
N PRO A 241 -15.06 0.78 23.33
CA PRO A 241 -14.76 -0.45 22.60
C PRO A 241 -14.93 -0.31 21.09
N SER A 242 -15.71 0.66 20.62
CA SER A 242 -15.87 0.91 19.20
C SER A 242 -14.69 1.66 18.57
N SER A 243 -13.97 2.51 19.31
CA SER A 243 -12.96 3.42 18.73
C SER A 243 -13.52 4.25 17.55
N SER A 244 -14.71 4.82 17.77
CA SER A 244 -15.55 5.50 16.78
C SER A 244 -14.95 6.78 16.18
N TRP A 245 -13.92 7.34 16.82
CA TRP A 245 -13.25 8.53 16.33
C TRP A 245 -11.76 8.55 16.68
N ILE A 246 -11.03 9.39 15.95
CA ILE A 246 -9.63 9.75 16.21
C ILE A 246 -9.50 11.27 16.11
N GLN A 247 -8.68 11.87 16.97
CA GLN A 247 -8.37 13.29 16.97
C GLN A 247 -6.88 13.48 16.69
N LEU A 248 -6.56 14.31 15.69
CA LEU A 248 -5.20 14.49 15.17
C LEU A 248 -4.90 15.97 14.89
N PRO A 249 -3.68 16.46 15.10
CA PRO A 249 -3.22 17.72 14.54
C PRO A 249 -2.89 17.54 13.05
N GLY A 250 -3.06 18.59 12.25
CA GLY A 250 -2.74 18.53 10.82
C GLY A 250 -3.05 19.78 10.03
N PHE A 251 -3.10 19.63 8.72
CA PHE A 251 -3.27 20.71 7.75
C PHE A 251 -4.37 20.35 6.77
N PHE A 252 -5.24 21.31 6.46
CA PHE A 252 -6.09 21.20 5.29
C PHE A 252 -5.33 21.74 4.09
N LEU A 253 -5.21 20.96 3.02
CA LEU A 253 -4.61 21.46 1.78
C LEU A 253 -5.57 22.45 1.13
N GLU A 254 -5.05 23.63 0.86
CA GLU A 254 -5.76 24.73 0.20
C GLU A 254 -5.19 24.91 -1.21
N ASN A 255 -5.70 25.89 -1.97
CA ASN A 255 -5.20 26.23 -3.31
C ASN A 255 -5.30 25.08 -4.31
N GLN A 256 -6.47 24.44 -4.35
CA GLN A 256 -6.81 23.47 -5.40
C GLN A 256 -6.73 24.15 -6.77
N GLN A 257 -5.96 23.56 -7.69
CA GLN A 257 -5.80 24.03 -9.05
C GLN A 257 -6.14 22.91 -10.03
N SER A 258 -6.80 23.29 -11.12
CA SER A 258 -6.91 22.41 -12.29
C SER A 258 -5.63 22.50 -13.11
N PRO A 259 -5.18 21.40 -13.75
CA PRO A 259 -4.13 21.48 -14.75
C PRO A 259 -4.47 22.53 -15.81
N SER A 260 -3.47 23.21 -16.37
CA SER A 260 -3.69 24.20 -17.43
C SER A 260 -4.30 23.55 -18.68
N GLU A 261 -5.11 24.31 -19.43
CA GLU A 261 -5.74 23.82 -20.66
C GLU A 261 -4.71 23.36 -21.70
N ASP A 262 -3.55 24.02 -21.75
CA ASP A 262 -2.43 23.62 -22.59
C ASP A 262 -1.87 22.24 -22.23
N CYS A 263 -1.67 21.96 -20.94
CA CYS A 263 -1.22 20.65 -20.48
C CYS A 263 -2.26 19.57 -20.78
N LEU A 264 -3.56 19.87 -20.65
CA LEU A 264 -4.62 18.93 -21.00
C LEU A 264 -4.65 18.64 -22.50
N THR A 265 -4.55 19.68 -23.32
CA THR A 265 -4.49 19.54 -24.79
C THR A 265 -3.29 18.71 -25.22
N ALA A 266 -2.12 18.99 -24.66
CA ALA A 266 -0.90 18.23 -24.92
C ALA A 266 -1.03 16.76 -24.47
N ALA A 267 -1.59 16.50 -23.29
CA ALA A 267 -1.80 15.16 -22.77
C ALA A 267 -2.72 14.31 -23.67
N VAL A 268 -3.84 14.88 -24.12
CA VAL A 268 -4.76 14.21 -25.05
C VAL A 268 -4.07 13.93 -26.39
N PHE A 269 -3.39 14.93 -26.96
CA PHE A 269 -2.65 14.77 -28.21
C PHE A 269 -1.59 13.68 -28.11
N MET A 270 -0.73 13.71 -27.08
CA MET A 270 0.31 12.71 -26.85
C MET A 270 -0.28 11.30 -26.75
N THR A 271 -1.36 11.14 -25.98
CA THR A 271 -1.98 9.83 -25.76
C THR A 271 -2.53 9.25 -27.06
N LEU A 272 -3.28 10.04 -27.83
CA LEU A 272 -3.84 9.62 -29.12
C LEU A 272 -2.75 9.32 -30.15
N GLN A 273 -1.69 10.13 -30.21
CA GLN A 273 -0.56 9.90 -31.11
C GLN A 273 0.18 8.61 -30.76
N CYS A 274 0.44 8.36 -29.47
CA CYS A 274 1.05 7.11 -29.03
C CYS A 274 0.18 5.89 -29.34
N GLN A 275 -1.16 6.00 -29.24
CA GLN A 275 -2.07 4.92 -29.65
C GLN A 275 -1.96 4.64 -31.15
N HIS A 276 -1.90 5.69 -31.99
CA HIS A 276 -1.74 5.57 -33.44
C HIS A 276 -0.41 4.90 -33.81
N LEU A 277 0.66 5.20 -33.06
CA LEU A 277 1.98 4.56 -33.22
C LEU A 277 2.05 3.12 -32.68
N GLY A 278 0.96 2.57 -32.12
CA GLY A 278 0.95 1.22 -31.56
C GLY A 278 1.72 1.09 -30.24
N MET A 279 2.00 2.21 -29.56
CA MET A 279 2.73 2.19 -28.29
C MET A 279 1.83 1.74 -27.13
N GLY A 280 2.44 1.22 -26.07
CA GLY A 280 1.74 0.88 -24.83
C GLY A 280 0.84 -0.35 -24.88
N VAL A 281 0.88 -1.14 -25.96
CA VAL A 281 0.07 -2.36 -26.13
C VAL A 281 0.63 -3.50 -25.27
N SER A 282 -0.23 -4.16 -24.50
CA SER A 282 0.15 -5.37 -23.76
C SER A 282 0.32 -6.56 -24.72
N PRO A 283 1.29 -7.46 -24.51
CA PRO A 283 1.31 -8.76 -25.15
C PRO A 283 -0.01 -9.49 -24.90
N GLU A 284 -0.49 -10.24 -25.90
CA GLU A 284 -1.71 -11.03 -25.79
C GLU A 284 -1.69 -11.93 -24.54
N GLY A 285 -2.77 -11.92 -23.77
CA GLY A 285 -2.91 -12.73 -22.55
C GLY A 285 -2.21 -12.17 -21.29
N SER A 286 -1.46 -11.06 -21.39
CA SER A 286 -0.75 -10.47 -20.24
C SER A 286 -1.61 -9.51 -19.38
N HIS A 287 -2.88 -9.32 -19.74
CA HIS A 287 -3.79 -8.36 -19.08
C HIS A 287 -4.06 -8.63 -17.59
N ARG A 288 -3.86 -9.87 -17.12
CA ARG A 288 -4.18 -10.27 -15.73
C ARG A 288 -3.10 -9.94 -14.71
N ARG A 289 -1.94 -9.46 -15.14
CA ARG A 289 -0.84 -9.09 -14.24
C ARG A 289 -0.38 -7.68 -14.61
N LEU A 290 -1.22 -6.69 -14.31
CA LEU A 290 -0.80 -5.30 -14.25
C LEU A 290 0.45 -5.27 -13.36
N GLY A 291 1.61 -5.05 -13.97
CA GLY A 291 2.82 -4.78 -13.21
C GLY A 291 2.59 -3.49 -12.45
N ALA A 292 2.73 -3.50 -11.13
CA ALA A 292 2.76 -2.26 -10.39
C ALA A 292 4.13 -1.62 -10.64
N GLY A 293 4.15 -0.36 -11.08
CA GLY A 293 5.40 0.36 -11.22
C GLY A 293 5.64 0.96 -12.61
N PRO A 294 6.68 1.78 -12.71
CA PRO A 294 7.12 2.42 -13.95
C PRO A 294 7.71 1.46 -14.97
N GLY A 295 8.14 0.26 -14.57
CA GLY A 295 8.51 -0.81 -15.48
C GLY A 295 7.34 -1.29 -16.33
N TYR A 296 6.11 -0.95 -15.95
CA TYR A 296 4.91 -1.25 -16.73
C TYR A 296 4.83 -0.34 -17.95
N ARG A 297 5.07 -0.92 -19.12
CA ARG A 297 5.01 -0.20 -20.41
C ARG A 297 3.62 -0.19 -21.02
N TYR A 298 2.66 -0.95 -20.49
CA TYR A 298 1.40 -1.24 -21.17
C TYR A 298 0.22 -0.33 -20.77
N TRP A 299 0.46 0.98 -20.71
CA TRP A 299 -0.52 1.97 -20.26
C TRP A 299 -1.81 1.99 -21.10
N ARG A 300 -1.76 1.52 -22.36
CA ARG A 300 -2.89 1.55 -23.29
C ARG A 300 -4.09 0.74 -22.81
N TYR A 301 -3.88 -0.29 -21.99
CA TYR A 301 -4.96 -1.07 -21.38
C TYR A 301 -5.93 -0.20 -20.57
N HIS A 302 -5.46 0.87 -19.94
CA HIS A 302 -6.32 1.78 -19.18
C HIS A 302 -7.09 2.74 -20.08
N VAL A 303 -6.47 3.13 -21.19
CA VAL A 303 -7.06 4.04 -22.17
C VAL A 303 -8.16 3.35 -22.98
N ASP A 304 -7.95 2.10 -23.38
CA ASP A 304 -8.87 1.38 -24.28
C ASP A 304 -10.11 0.79 -23.54
N LYS A 305 -10.23 0.98 -22.21
CA LYS A 305 -11.35 0.47 -21.40
C LYS A 305 -12.66 1.23 -21.57
N GLY A 306 -12.58 2.54 -21.77
CA GLY A 306 -13.74 3.42 -21.81
C GLY A 306 -13.37 4.89 -21.67
N ASP A 307 -14.34 5.76 -21.96
CA ASP A 307 -14.15 7.22 -21.96
C ASP A 307 -13.78 7.76 -20.56
N ALA A 308 -14.29 7.14 -19.49
CA ALA A 308 -14.01 7.52 -18.11
C ALA A 308 -12.54 7.28 -17.76
N GLU A 309 -12.01 6.09 -18.06
CA GLU A 309 -10.61 5.74 -17.82
C GLU A 309 -9.65 6.52 -18.73
N PHE A 310 -10.04 6.76 -19.98
CA PHE A 310 -9.28 7.66 -20.87
C PHE A 310 -9.21 9.09 -20.30
N SER A 311 -10.34 9.62 -19.84
CA SER A 311 -10.40 10.96 -19.23
C SER A 311 -9.55 11.03 -17.96
N GLN A 312 -9.64 10.02 -17.10
CA GLN A 312 -8.82 9.92 -15.89
C GLN A 312 -7.32 9.89 -16.24
N PHE A 313 -6.93 9.05 -17.20
CA PHE A 313 -5.55 8.92 -17.64
C PHE A 313 -4.99 10.20 -18.23
N THR A 314 -5.71 10.82 -19.18
CA THR A 314 -5.27 12.07 -19.81
C THR A 314 -5.22 13.24 -18.83
N ARG A 315 -6.12 13.31 -17.85
CA ARG A 315 -6.03 14.27 -16.74
C ARG A 315 -4.84 14.02 -15.84
N THR A 316 -4.46 12.76 -15.59
CA THR A 316 -3.24 12.46 -14.83
C THR A 316 -2.01 12.90 -15.59
N VAL A 317 -1.93 12.57 -16.88
CA VAL A 317 -0.82 13.02 -17.75
C VAL A 317 -0.73 14.54 -17.76
N SER A 318 -1.88 15.22 -17.90
CA SER A 318 -1.96 16.69 -17.84
C SER A 318 -1.44 17.24 -16.51
N ALA A 319 -1.80 16.63 -15.38
CA ALA A 319 -1.32 17.06 -14.08
C ALA A 319 0.19 16.84 -13.91
N VAL A 320 0.74 15.74 -14.42
CA VAL A 320 2.19 15.48 -14.43
C VAL A 320 2.92 16.53 -15.26
N LEU A 321 2.40 16.86 -16.45
CA LEU A 321 2.97 17.89 -17.32
C LEU A 321 2.92 19.28 -16.66
N HIS A 322 1.82 19.60 -15.97
CA HIS A 322 1.67 20.86 -15.23
C HIS A 322 2.71 20.99 -14.12
N CYS A 323 2.93 19.93 -13.34
CA CYS A 323 3.93 19.94 -12.27
C CYS A 323 5.38 19.93 -12.79
N GLY A 324 5.60 19.50 -14.03
CA GLY A 324 6.88 19.53 -14.73
C GLY A 324 7.88 18.43 -14.34
N LEU A 325 8.98 18.37 -15.09
CA LEU A 325 10.00 17.32 -15.00
C LEU A 325 10.66 17.24 -13.61
N LYS A 326 11.04 18.38 -13.03
CA LYS A 326 11.71 18.44 -11.72
C LYS A 326 10.86 17.79 -10.63
N TRP A 327 9.56 18.09 -10.63
CA TRP A 327 8.60 17.47 -9.72
C TRP A 327 8.46 15.97 -9.99
N MET A 328 8.38 15.57 -11.27
CA MET A 328 8.25 14.16 -11.66
C MET A 328 9.43 13.31 -11.15
N LEU A 329 10.66 13.78 -11.37
CA LEU A 329 11.90 13.10 -10.94
C LEU A 329 11.99 13.02 -9.41
N LYS A 330 11.65 14.11 -8.71
CA LYS A 330 11.65 14.16 -7.25
C LYS A 330 10.60 13.21 -6.66
N THR A 331 9.39 13.23 -7.20
CA THR A 331 8.27 12.38 -6.77
C THR A 331 8.58 10.91 -7.00
N ALA A 332 9.15 10.55 -8.16
CA ALA A 332 9.63 9.18 -8.41
C ALA A 332 10.59 8.73 -7.30
N LYS A 333 11.61 9.53 -7.00
CA LYS A 333 12.58 9.20 -5.95
C LYS A 333 11.94 9.05 -4.57
N LEU A 334 11.03 9.94 -4.17
CA LEU A 334 10.44 9.96 -2.82
C LEU A 334 9.36 8.91 -2.60
N CYS A 335 8.55 8.60 -3.61
CA CYS A 335 7.33 7.80 -3.44
C CYS A 335 7.49 6.30 -3.73
N GLY A 336 8.74 5.79 -3.69
CA GLY A 336 9.04 4.36 -3.73
C GLY A 336 9.13 3.76 -5.13
N PHE A 337 9.57 4.55 -6.11
CA PHE A 337 9.89 4.04 -7.44
C PHE A 337 11.04 3.03 -7.33
N PRO A 338 10.90 1.80 -7.86
CA PRO A 338 11.92 0.76 -7.70
C PRO A 338 13.30 1.24 -8.20
N GLN A 339 14.32 1.16 -7.34
CA GLN A 339 15.62 1.79 -7.59
C GLN A 339 16.27 1.31 -8.90
N GLY A 340 16.14 0.02 -9.25
CA GLY A 340 16.67 -0.52 -10.50
C GLY A 340 16.02 0.04 -11.76
N PHE A 341 14.75 0.46 -11.70
CA PHE A 341 14.03 1.06 -12.82
C PHE A 341 14.10 2.59 -12.83
N LEU A 342 14.42 3.19 -11.68
CA LEU A 342 14.48 4.64 -11.52
C LEU A 342 15.52 5.26 -12.43
N GLU A 343 16.74 4.73 -12.47
CA GLU A 343 17.83 5.34 -13.23
C GLU A 343 17.64 5.20 -14.75
N GLU A 344 17.20 4.04 -15.24
CA GLU A 344 16.85 3.84 -16.67
C GLU A 344 15.74 4.81 -17.09
N TRP A 345 14.65 4.86 -16.33
CA TRP A 345 13.52 5.74 -16.63
C TRP A 345 13.90 7.22 -16.57
N LYS A 346 14.75 7.63 -15.60
CA LYS A 346 15.25 9.01 -15.52
C LYS A 346 16.00 9.38 -16.79
N ILE A 347 16.89 8.51 -17.26
CA ILE A 347 17.67 8.75 -18.48
C ILE A 347 16.72 8.97 -19.66
N ASP A 348 15.72 8.11 -19.84
CA ASP A 348 14.74 8.24 -20.93
C ASP A 348 13.92 9.53 -20.84
N ALA A 349 13.46 9.89 -19.63
CA ALA A 349 12.73 11.12 -19.41
C ALA A 349 13.60 12.36 -19.71
N THR A 350 14.83 12.41 -19.18
CA THR A 350 15.70 13.60 -19.27
C THR A 350 16.38 13.79 -20.63
N LYS A 351 16.43 12.74 -21.47
CA LYS A 351 16.96 12.86 -22.84
C LYS A 351 16.10 13.73 -23.74
N TYR A 352 14.79 13.75 -23.49
CA TYR A 352 13.85 14.54 -24.28
C TYR A 352 13.29 15.73 -23.51
N PHE A 353 12.86 15.52 -22.26
CA PHE A 353 12.40 16.61 -21.40
C PHE A 353 13.61 17.21 -20.67
N TYR A 354 13.87 18.50 -20.87
CA TYR A 354 14.92 19.24 -20.19
C TYR A 354 14.34 20.28 -19.24
N GLU A 355 15.17 20.86 -18.38
CA GLU A 355 14.72 21.94 -17.49
C GLU A 355 14.33 23.18 -18.32
N GLY A 356 13.09 23.63 -18.16
CA GLY A 356 12.52 24.72 -18.96
C GLY A 356 11.82 24.27 -20.26
N PHE A 357 11.65 22.96 -20.48
CA PHE A 357 10.87 22.42 -21.60
C PHE A 357 9.48 23.07 -21.69
N ASP A 358 9.14 23.64 -22.85
CA ASP A 358 7.83 24.24 -23.10
C ASP A 358 6.85 23.17 -23.57
N ILE A 359 5.67 23.14 -22.97
CA ILE A 359 4.57 22.27 -23.38
C ILE A 359 4.19 22.45 -24.86
N GLN A 360 4.39 23.65 -25.43
CA GLN A 360 4.14 23.91 -26.84
C GLN A 360 5.11 23.16 -27.76
N GLU A 361 6.30 22.78 -27.27
CA GLU A 361 7.23 21.93 -28.03
C GLU A 361 6.63 20.56 -28.34
N LEU A 362 5.73 20.03 -27.50
CA LEU A 362 5.04 18.77 -27.81
C LEU A 362 4.09 18.89 -29.00
N LYS A 363 3.62 20.11 -29.30
CA LYS A 363 2.72 20.39 -30.42
C LYS A 363 3.51 20.73 -31.70
N THR A 364 4.69 21.32 -31.57
CA THR A 364 5.50 21.82 -32.71
C THR A 364 6.63 20.87 -33.14
N VAL A 365 7.19 20.10 -32.20
CA VAL A 365 8.33 19.21 -32.43
C VAL A 365 7.86 17.83 -32.90
N LYS A 366 8.56 17.27 -33.89
CA LYS A 366 8.35 15.89 -34.40
C LYS A 366 8.85 14.81 -33.44
N TRP A 367 8.51 14.87 -32.16
CA TRP A 367 8.90 13.85 -31.18
C TRP A 367 8.45 12.45 -31.57
N SER A 368 7.30 12.35 -32.25
CA SER A 368 6.77 11.11 -32.81
C SER A 368 7.64 10.52 -33.92
N SER A 369 8.55 11.29 -34.49
CA SER A 369 9.46 10.85 -35.56
C SER A 369 10.85 10.46 -35.07
N SER A 370 11.19 10.70 -33.79
CA SER A 370 12.47 10.33 -33.21
C SER A 370 12.31 9.31 -32.09
N ASP A 371 13.22 8.34 -32.00
CA ASP A 371 13.17 7.35 -30.92
C ASP A 371 13.36 7.99 -29.55
N VAL A 372 14.18 9.04 -29.47
CA VAL A 372 14.37 9.82 -28.23
C VAL A 372 13.06 10.48 -27.79
N GLY A 373 12.34 11.12 -28.71
CA GLY A 373 11.06 11.75 -28.42
C GLY A 373 9.99 10.74 -27.99
N ARG A 374 9.91 9.61 -28.68
CA ARG A 374 9.00 8.50 -28.33
C ARG A 374 9.28 7.95 -26.93
N HIS A 375 10.53 7.64 -26.60
CA HIS A 375 10.90 7.13 -25.27
C HIS A 375 10.67 8.15 -24.15
N GLY A 376 10.94 9.43 -24.42
CA GLY A 376 10.62 10.51 -23.49
C GLY A 376 9.13 10.54 -23.17
N VAL A 377 8.28 10.70 -24.20
CA VAL A 377 6.82 10.73 -24.05
C VAL A 377 6.30 9.46 -23.38
N GLU A 378 6.77 8.28 -23.79
CA GLU A 378 6.41 7.01 -23.14
C GLU A 378 6.76 7.02 -21.66
N SER A 379 7.88 7.60 -21.25
CA SER A 379 8.29 7.70 -19.85
C SER A 379 7.32 8.54 -19.01
N VAL A 380 6.73 9.60 -19.56
CA VAL A 380 5.67 10.39 -18.90
C VAL A 380 4.39 9.58 -18.78
N LEU A 381 3.99 8.85 -19.83
CA LEU A 381 2.80 7.98 -19.81
C LEU A 381 2.96 6.84 -18.80
N ARG A 382 4.15 6.21 -18.75
CA ARG A 382 4.53 5.18 -17.77
C ARG A 382 4.51 5.70 -16.33
N PHE A 383 5.01 6.91 -16.12
CA PHE A 383 4.94 7.55 -14.80
C PHE A 383 3.49 7.85 -14.40
N SER A 384 2.67 8.33 -15.34
CA SER A 384 1.26 8.65 -15.11
C SER A 384 0.44 7.42 -14.76
N ILE A 385 0.65 6.29 -15.45
CA ILE A 385 -0.05 5.04 -15.10
C ILE A 385 0.39 4.50 -13.74
N TRP A 386 1.67 4.68 -13.38
CA TRP A 386 2.16 4.33 -12.05
C TRP A 386 1.46 5.18 -10.97
N LEU A 387 1.35 6.50 -11.18
CA LEU A 387 0.61 7.38 -10.27
C LEU A 387 -0.84 6.94 -10.11
N MET A 388 -1.52 6.60 -11.20
CA MET A 388 -2.91 6.12 -11.13
C MET A 388 -3.00 4.82 -10.35
N SER A 389 -2.16 3.84 -10.69
CA SER A 389 -2.21 2.51 -10.09
C SER A 389 -1.85 2.51 -8.60
N TRP A 390 -1.03 3.45 -8.15
CA TRP A 390 -0.66 3.62 -6.74
C TRP A 390 -1.50 4.65 -6.00
N GLY A 391 -2.09 5.60 -6.71
CA GLY A 391 -2.85 6.72 -6.16
C GLY A 391 -4.32 6.40 -5.98
N VAL A 392 -4.89 5.70 -6.97
CA VAL A 392 -6.22 5.11 -6.87
C VAL A 392 -6.08 3.85 -6.03
N LEU A 393 -6.85 3.77 -4.94
CA LEU A 393 -6.91 2.62 -4.06
C LEU A 393 -7.04 1.34 -4.89
N ALA A 394 -6.27 0.29 -4.53
CA ALA A 394 -6.14 -0.92 -5.34
C ALA A 394 -7.50 -1.41 -5.87
N PRO A 395 -7.57 -1.85 -7.15
CA PRO A 395 -8.82 -2.22 -7.83
C PRO A 395 -9.60 -3.39 -7.19
N GLU A 396 -9.10 -3.97 -6.09
CA GLU A 396 -9.84 -4.94 -5.26
C GLU A 396 -10.97 -4.30 -4.45
N VAL A 397 -10.97 -2.98 -4.28
CA VAL A 397 -12.16 -2.29 -3.79
C VAL A 397 -13.08 -2.10 -4.99
N GLU A 398 -13.93 -3.09 -5.28
CA GLU A 398 -15.15 -2.86 -6.04
C GLU A 398 -15.80 -1.62 -5.41
N THR A 399 -15.75 -0.49 -6.12
CA THR A 399 -16.43 0.70 -5.64
C THR A 399 -17.89 0.49 -6.03
N PRO A 400 -18.80 0.27 -5.05
CA PRO A 400 -20.21 0.06 -5.37
C PRO A 400 -20.84 1.33 -5.98
N THR A 401 -20.14 2.45 -5.88
CA THR A 401 -20.45 3.74 -6.45
C THR A 401 -19.55 3.95 -7.66
N GLY A 402 -20.08 4.33 -8.82
CA GLY A 402 -19.31 4.69 -10.03
C GLY A 402 -18.44 5.96 -9.86
N ASP A 403 -17.81 6.13 -8.71
CA ASP A 403 -16.93 7.23 -8.35
C ASP A 403 -15.67 7.16 -9.20
N ILE A 404 -15.46 8.20 -10.00
CA ILE A 404 -14.23 8.35 -10.76
C ILE A 404 -13.24 9.14 -9.91
N TRP A 405 -12.05 8.59 -9.70
CA TRP A 405 -10.99 9.25 -8.97
C TRP A 405 -10.21 10.17 -9.89
N MET A 406 -10.34 11.48 -9.72
CA MET A 406 -9.65 12.45 -10.57
C MET A 406 -8.39 12.99 -9.88
N PRO A 407 -7.28 13.17 -10.62
CA PRO A 407 -6.10 13.82 -10.09
C PRO A 407 -6.41 15.30 -9.83
N THR A 408 -5.99 15.79 -8.67
CA THR A 408 -6.14 17.17 -8.25
C THR A 408 -4.79 17.71 -7.79
N ILE A 409 -4.45 18.91 -8.26
CA ILE A 409 -3.20 19.59 -7.93
C ILE A 409 -3.46 20.57 -6.79
N TYR A 410 -2.59 20.53 -5.79
CA TYR A 410 -2.53 21.51 -4.71
C TYR A 410 -1.19 22.23 -4.83
N SER A 411 -1.24 23.55 -4.97
CA SER A 411 -0.06 24.38 -5.21
C SER A 411 0.29 25.20 -3.97
N SER A 412 1.57 25.32 -3.71
CA SER A 412 2.11 26.14 -2.63
C SER A 412 2.45 27.54 -3.11
N GLU A 413 2.52 28.52 -2.20
CA GLU A 413 2.93 29.89 -2.54
C GLU A 413 4.35 29.94 -3.12
N ALA A 414 5.20 29.00 -2.70
CA ALA A 414 6.57 28.85 -3.20
C ALA A 414 6.67 28.06 -4.54
N GLY A 415 5.55 27.76 -5.18
CA GLY A 415 5.51 27.07 -6.49
C GLY A 415 5.73 25.56 -6.41
N GLY A 416 5.55 24.94 -5.25
CA GLY A 416 5.56 23.50 -5.10
C GLY A 416 4.19 22.89 -5.42
N HIS A 417 4.16 21.63 -5.86
CA HIS A 417 2.92 20.93 -6.23
C HIS A 417 2.78 19.58 -5.51
N ILE A 418 1.54 19.28 -5.09
CA ILE A 418 1.11 17.98 -4.61
C ILE A 418 -0.04 17.48 -5.49
N ILE A 419 0.07 16.25 -6.00
CA ILE A 419 -1.05 15.57 -6.66
C ILE A 419 -1.70 14.61 -5.67
N ALA A 420 -3.01 14.68 -5.56
CA ALA A 420 -3.84 13.71 -4.86
C ALA A 420 -4.99 13.24 -5.75
N TYR A 421 -5.48 12.01 -5.56
CA TYR A 421 -6.67 11.54 -6.25
C TYR A 421 -7.88 11.75 -5.34
N VAL A 422 -8.92 12.40 -5.87
CA VAL A 422 -10.16 12.68 -5.14
C VAL A 422 -11.36 12.22 -5.95
N THR A 423 -12.39 11.69 -5.28
CA THR A 423 -13.56 11.09 -5.93
C THR A 423 -14.53 12.16 -6.41
N THR A 424 -14.65 12.37 -7.73
CA THR A 424 -15.70 13.24 -8.29
C THR A 424 -17.01 12.45 -8.32
N ALA A 425 -18.02 12.91 -7.59
CA ALA A 425 -19.36 12.34 -7.70
C ALA A 425 -19.90 12.59 -9.11
N VAL A 426 -20.09 11.52 -9.89
CA VAL A 426 -20.75 11.61 -11.19
C VAL A 426 -22.25 11.65 -10.91
N SER A 427 -22.88 12.82 -11.09
CA SER A 427 -24.34 12.92 -11.02
C SER A 427 -24.94 12.15 -12.21
N HIS A 428 -25.36 10.91 -11.97
CA HIS A 428 -26.16 10.16 -12.92
C HIS A 428 -27.58 10.72 -12.89
N GLY A 429 -27.90 11.66 -13.78
CA GLY A 429 -29.27 11.84 -14.27
C GLY A 429 -30.04 13.11 -13.93
N THR A 430 -29.52 14.08 -13.16
CA THR A 430 -30.32 15.30 -12.81
C THR A 430 -29.76 16.63 -13.31
N GLY A 431 -28.68 16.65 -14.10
CA GLY A 431 -28.13 17.88 -14.70
C GLY A 431 -27.53 18.90 -13.70
N LYS A 432 -27.83 18.78 -12.41
CA LYS A 432 -27.14 19.48 -11.33
C LYS A 432 -25.78 18.82 -11.08
N LYS A 433 -24.71 19.48 -11.56
CA LYS A 433 -23.36 19.23 -11.06
C LYS A 433 -23.40 19.35 -9.53
N ILE A 434 -23.23 18.24 -8.82
CA ILE A 434 -22.88 18.28 -7.41
C ILE A 434 -21.46 18.83 -7.40
N GLU A 435 -21.31 20.13 -7.13
CA GLU A 435 -19.99 20.71 -6.94
C GLU A 435 -19.32 19.97 -5.78
N MET A 436 -18.10 19.51 -6.01
CA MET A 436 -17.27 18.75 -5.07
C MET A 436 -16.84 19.53 -3.82
N ARG A 437 -17.45 20.69 -3.56
CA ARG A 437 -16.97 21.70 -2.61
C ARG A 437 -17.02 21.29 -1.14
N ASP A 438 -17.67 20.18 -0.79
CA ASP A 438 -17.82 19.79 0.61
C ASP A 438 -16.76 18.79 1.09
N SER A 439 -15.88 18.30 0.21
CA SER A 439 -14.79 17.40 0.62
C SER A 439 -13.46 18.14 0.72
N GLU A 440 -12.84 18.08 1.89
CA GLU A 440 -11.56 18.72 2.17
C GLU A 440 -10.46 17.67 2.32
N LEU A 441 -9.25 17.98 1.84
CA LEU A 441 -8.10 17.09 1.95
C LEU A 441 -7.27 17.45 3.19
N PHE A 442 -7.30 16.58 4.19
CA PHE A 442 -6.58 16.73 5.44
C PHE A 442 -5.30 15.89 5.47
N LEU A 443 -4.19 16.49 5.89
CA LEU A 443 -2.91 15.82 6.13
C LEU A 443 -2.61 15.79 7.63
N PRO A 444 -2.59 14.59 8.26
CA PRO A 444 -2.13 14.47 9.62
C PRO A 444 -0.68 14.94 9.75
N LYS A 445 -0.41 15.86 10.69
CA LYS A 445 0.93 16.43 10.92
C LYS A 445 1.96 15.35 11.18
N CYS A 446 1.55 14.29 11.85
CA CYS A 446 2.41 13.18 12.19
C CYS A 446 2.90 12.36 10.99
N LEU A 447 2.27 12.49 9.83
CA LEU A 447 2.69 11.84 8.58
C LEU A 447 3.59 12.75 7.71
N LEU A 448 3.94 13.94 8.19
CA LEU A 448 4.82 14.88 7.49
C LEU A 448 6.31 14.71 7.84
N ALA A 449 6.64 13.85 8.80
CA ALA A 449 8.03 13.67 9.21
C ALA A 449 8.88 13.03 8.09
N ASP A 450 10.17 13.37 8.08
CA ASP A 450 11.13 12.81 7.13
C ASP A 450 11.15 11.28 7.24
N GLY A 451 11.15 10.60 6.08
CA GLY A 451 11.05 9.15 5.99
C GLY A 451 9.64 8.61 5.73
N TYR A 452 8.59 9.40 5.96
CA TYR A 452 7.22 9.02 5.58
C TYR A 452 6.82 9.39 4.16
N GLY A 453 7.74 9.96 3.37
CA GLY A 453 7.47 10.37 1.98
C GLY A 453 6.79 9.27 1.15
N SER A 454 7.26 8.02 1.27
CA SER A 454 6.68 6.84 0.61
C SER A 454 5.30 6.43 1.18
N LEU A 455 5.03 6.79 2.43
CA LEU A 455 3.77 6.54 3.13
C LEU A 455 2.82 7.74 3.12
N SER A 456 3.18 8.88 2.53
CA SER A 456 2.35 10.09 2.53
C SER A 456 0.91 9.78 2.09
N ARG A 457 -0.04 10.03 2.99
CA ARG A 457 -1.48 9.87 2.75
C ARG A 457 -2.22 11.14 3.17
N GLY A 458 -3.22 11.51 2.38
CA GLY A 458 -4.21 12.52 2.73
C GLY A 458 -5.56 11.85 3.01
N TRP A 459 -6.33 12.46 3.90
CA TRP A 459 -7.63 11.99 4.35
C TRP A 459 -8.68 12.91 3.73
N ILE A 460 -9.62 12.34 2.98
CA ILE A 460 -10.71 13.08 2.36
C ILE A 460 -11.84 13.12 3.38
N LEU A 461 -12.15 14.32 3.88
CA LEU A 461 -13.07 14.55 4.98
C LEU A 461 -14.29 15.35 4.51
N LYS A 462 -15.46 15.08 5.11
CA LYS A 462 -16.68 15.88 4.94
C LYS A 462 -17.17 16.45 6.27
N PRO A 463 -17.84 17.63 6.28
CA PRO A 463 -18.52 18.12 7.47
C PRO A 463 -19.54 17.11 8.02
N LYS A 464 -19.51 16.87 9.33
CA LYS A 464 -20.49 16.03 10.02
C LYS A 464 -21.82 16.80 10.12
N GLY A 465 -22.87 16.34 9.42
CA GLY A 465 -24.21 16.96 9.47
C GLY A 465 -24.89 17.16 8.12
N PHE A 466 -24.23 16.93 6.99
CA PHE A 466 -24.84 17.13 5.66
C PHE A 466 -25.74 15.96 5.20
N GLY A 467 -25.83 14.87 5.98
CA GLY A 467 -26.49 13.62 5.58
C GLY A 467 -27.79 13.27 6.30
N ALA A 468 -28.16 13.96 7.38
CA ALA A 468 -29.45 13.76 8.02
C ALA A 468 -30.39 14.87 7.56
N SER A 469 -31.38 14.49 6.75
CA SER A 469 -32.52 15.32 6.37
C SER A 469 -32.95 16.22 7.54
N ALA A 470 -32.70 17.51 7.41
CA ALA A 470 -33.23 18.53 8.31
C ALA A 470 -34.74 18.69 8.05
N GLU A 471 -35.52 17.67 8.43
CA GLU A 471 -36.87 17.88 8.91
C GLU A 471 -36.78 18.32 10.38
N LEU A 472 -36.34 19.55 10.64
CA LEU A 472 -36.58 20.17 11.95
C LEU A 472 -36.55 21.69 11.79
N GLY A 473 -37.71 22.26 11.46
CA GLY A 473 -38.02 23.63 11.81
C GLY A 473 -38.07 23.74 13.33
N LYS A 474 -36.97 24.20 13.95
CA LYS A 474 -36.96 24.81 15.28
C LYS A 474 -35.80 25.79 15.34
N ASP A 475 -36.14 27.03 15.66
CA ASP A 475 -35.23 28.15 15.86
C ASP A 475 -34.10 27.77 16.82
N LEU A 476 -32.91 27.48 16.28
CA LEU A 476 -31.69 27.49 17.05
C LEU A 476 -31.22 28.95 17.13
N SER A 477 -31.15 29.47 18.37
CA SER A 477 -30.76 30.84 18.63
C SER A 477 -29.30 31.06 18.24
N LEU A 478 -29.01 32.23 17.66
CA LEU A 478 -27.69 32.66 17.21
C LEU A 478 -26.63 32.72 18.34
N ASP A 479 -27.05 32.62 19.60
CA ASP A 479 -26.17 32.77 20.77
C ASP A 479 -25.44 31.46 21.17
N ASP A 480 -25.84 30.29 20.64
CA ASP A 480 -25.16 29.00 20.90
C ASP A 480 -23.92 28.78 20.01
N LEU A 481 -23.55 29.75 19.16
CA LEU A 481 -22.47 29.64 18.17
C LEU A 481 -21.11 30.19 18.60
N GLN A 482 -20.93 30.59 19.86
CA GLN A 482 -19.64 31.13 20.32
C GLN A 482 -18.89 30.16 21.24
N ILE A 483 -17.71 29.76 20.73
CA ILE A 483 -16.62 28.96 21.34
C ILE A 483 -16.69 27.44 21.09
N SER A 484 -16.02 26.97 20.03
CA SER A 484 -14.91 25.99 20.11
C SER A 484 -14.45 25.51 18.71
N PRO A 485 -13.15 25.58 18.35
CA PRO A 485 -12.64 24.93 17.16
C PRO A 485 -12.50 23.43 17.43
N ARG A 486 -13.61 22.69 17.33
CA ARG A 486 -13.61 21.24 17.14
C ARG A 486 -14.59 20.91 16.03
N GLU A 487 -14.19 21.19 14.80
CA GLU A 487 -14.93 20.74 13.63
C GLU A 487 -14.86 19.21 13.58
N ASP A 488 -15.93 18.56 14.02
CA ASP A 488 -16.09 17.13 13.83
C ASP A 488 -16.29 16.87 12.33
N ARG A 489 -15.50 15.98 11.75
CA ARG A 489 -15.61 15.57 10.34
C ARG A 489 -15.82 14.06 10.21
N ILE A 490 -16.41 13.66 9.10
CA ILE A 490 -16.53 12.25 8.72
C ILE A 490 -15.41 11.95 7.71
N MET A 491 -14.64 10.89 7.96
CA MET A 491 -13.70 10.43 6.93
C MET A 491 -14.42 9.62 5.88
N GLU A 492 -14.32 10.09 4.64
CA GLU A 492 -14.81 9.36 3.48
C GLU A 492 -13.80 8.30 3.06
N ARG A 493 -12.58 8.73 2.75
CA ARG A 493 -11.53 7.87 2.16
C ARG A 493 -10.14 8.41 2.46
N LYS A 494 -9.13 7.58 2.16
CA LYS A 494 -7.72 7.97 2.14
C LYS A 494 -7.22 7.97 0.70
N THR A 495 -6.36 8.93 0.38
CA THR A 495 -5.65 9.01 -0.90
C THR A 495 -4.16 9.04 -0.67
N ARG A 496 -3.39 8.53 -1.63
CA ARG A 496 -1.95 8.80 -1.68
C ARG A 496 -1.68 10.23 -2.12
N LEU A 497 -0.59 10.78 -1.62
CA LEU A 497 -0.09 12.10 -2.01
C LEU A 497 1.21 11.90 -2.78
N PHE A 498 1.35 12.68 -3.85
CA PHE A 498 2.52 12.64 -4.72
C PHE A 498 3.13 14.04 -4.76
N GLY A 499 4.33 14.18 -4.20
CA GLY A 499 5.00 15.46 -4.05
C GLY A 499 5.83 15.49 -2.78
N ASP A 500 6.41 16.65 -2.48
CA ASP A 500 7.18 16.85 -1.25
C ASP A 500 6.27 17.30 -0.11
N THR A 501 5.83 16.34 0.69
CA THR A 501 4.89 16.57 1.79
C THR A 501 5.54 17.11 3.05
N SER A 502 6.84 16.89 3.28
CA SER A 502 7.52 17.43 4.48
C SER A 502 7.58 18.96 4.47
N LEU A 503 7.36 19.57 3.30
CA LEU A 503 7.35 21.02 3.09
C LEU A 503 5.96 21.67 3.23
N VAL A 504 4.92 20.91 3.58
CA VAL A 504 3.53 21.42 3.68
C VAL A 504 3.44 22.63 4.60
N ALA A 505 4.05 22.54 5.80
CA ALA A 505 4.02 23.60 6.80
C ALA A 505 4.87 24.83 6.40
N SER A 506 5.97 24.62 5.68
CA SER A 506 6.94 25.68 5.38
C SER A 506 6.65 26.43 4.08
N HIS A 507 5.84 25.86 3.19
CA HIS A 507 5.62 26.41 1.84
C HIS A 507 4.16 26.88 1.61
N GLY A 508 3.32 26.89 2.64
CA GLY A 508 1.96 27.45 2.55
C GLY A 508 0.99 26.58 1.73
N TYR A 509 1.12 25.26 1.79
CA TYR A 509 0.20 24.36 1.09
C TYR A 509 -1.19 24.29 1.72
N GLY A 510 -1.36 24.82 2.93
CA GLY A 510 -2.59 24.63 3.67
C GLY A 510 -2.65 25.37 4.99
N ARG A 511 -3.87 25.49 5.51
CA ARG A 511 -4.16 26.09 6.81
C ARG A 511 -3.92 25.08 7.93
N ALA A 512 -3.07 25.47 8.87
CA ALA A 512 -2.81 24.68 10.06
C ALA A 512 -4.06 24.60 10.94
N THR A 513 -4.33 23.42 11.47
CA THR A 513 -5.36 23.18 12.48
C THR A 513 -4.71 22.86 13.80
N SER A 514 -5.33 23.30 14.90
CA SER A 514 -4.88 22.90 16.24
C SER A 514 -5.09 21.40 16.43
N GLN A 515 -6.33 20.93 16.26
CA GLN A 515 -6.73 19.51 16.21
C GLN A 515 -8.04 19.36 15.44
N ILE A 516 -8.24 18.21 14.80
CA ILE A 516 -9.51 17.81 14.19
C ILE A 516 -9.96 16.47 14.75
N ARG A 517 -11.26 16.30 14.96
CA ARG A 517 -11.86 15.01 15.32
C ARG A 517 -12.53 14.38 14.11
N ILE A 518 -12.18 13.14 13.84
CA ILE A 518 -12.57 12.40 12.65
C ILE A 518 -13.36 11.17 13.09
N HIS A 519 -14.61 11.09 12.65
CA HIS A 519 -15.55 10.02 12.98
C HIS A 519 -15.65 8.95 11.89
N TRP A 520 -16.21 7.81 12.27
CA TRP A 520 -16.66 6.78 11.34
C TRP A 520 -17.68 7.34 10.33
N PRO A 521 -17.55 7.00 9.04
CA PRO A 521 -18.67 7.12 8.12
C PRO A 521 -19.83 6.25 8.57
N GLU A 522 -21.02 6.87 8.61
CA GLU A 522 -22.30 6.23 8.94
C GLU A 522 -22.76 5.24 7.87
#